data_AF-A0A0P0X1S8-F1
#
_entry.id   AF-A0A0P0X1S8-F1
#
_cell.length_a   1.000
_cell.length_b   1.000
_cell.length_c   1.000
_cell.angle_alpha   90.00
_cell.angle_beta   90.00
_cell.angle_gamma   90.00
#
_symmetry.space_group_name_H-M   'P 1'
#
loop_
_entity.id
_entity.type
_entity.pdbx_description
1 polymer ?
#
loop_
_entity_poly.entity_id
_entity_poly.type
_entity_poly.pdbx_seq_one_letter_code
_entity_poly.pdbx_strand_id
1 'polypeptide(L)'
;CGGIIQLYWNSILERCLDINDQVRQTALKIVEIVLRQGLVHPITCVPHLIALETDPLEGNSKLAHHLLMNMNEKYPSFFESRLGDGLQMSFRFFESTISNHDMVATNMKSNPIAFVKPGISRIYRLIRANRNSRNKFVHSIVRKFEGDNRSYPTISFLMYCAEVLASLPFTSPDEPLYLIYDINRVIQLRAGAVEANLKNWTSMYQQQEMVGMPRDTGDVMHEPGGCSDQNLVDVSQMMLGNTCSTPVVNMAKLQEDCHGAIALQLLLKLKRHLKTVYSLTDARCQAFSLKDPPKSGETISKQNIPLNISNTNTSLPSCPQDAARVYQDFKTVLREDTVDYGMYTVSAQKKRPTPRSSSRVRRPAAVTRGRGGGGGGGDEDTDDEDWTGGGARVLDFSAQGGRVTRQRVQV
;
A
#
# COMPACT_ATOMS: atom_id res chain seq x y z
N CYS A 1 -25.31 34.85 4.23
CA CYS A 1 -23.99 34.19 4.25
C CYS A 1 -23.97 32.82 3.56
N GLY A 2 -24.94 31.94 3.79
CA GLY A 2 -24.97 30.58 3.19
C GLY A 2 -24.85 30.53 1.67
N GLY A 3 -25.58 31.37 0.93
CA GLY A 3 -25.53 31.39 -0.54
C GLY A 3 -24.15 31.73 -1.12
N ILE A 4 -23.39 32.63 -0.48
CA ILE A 4 -22.02 32.97 -0.89
C ILE A 4 -21.09 31.77 -0.67
N ILE A 5 -21.19 31.12 0.49
CA ILE A 5 -20.39 29.93 0.79
C ILE A 5 -20.67 28.81 -0.21
N GLN A 6 -21.93 28.55 -0.53
CA GLN A 6 -22.29 27.51 -1.49
C GLN A 6 -21.77 27.80 -2.91
N LEU A 7 -21.79 29.06 -3.33
CA LEU A 7 -21.25 29.48 -4.64
C LEU A 7 -19.73 29.23 -4.75
N TYR A 8 -18.96 29.55 -3.69
CA TYR A 8 -17.50 29.43 -3.71
C TYR A 8 -16.97 28.14 -3.08
N TRP A 9 -17.85 27.21 -2.69
CA TRP A 9 -17.47 26.03 -1.91
C TRP A 9 -16.40 25.18 -2.57
N ASN A 10 -16.56 24.89 -3.86
CA ASN A 10 -15.58 24.10 -4.61
C ASN A 10 -14.23 24.81 -4.68
N SER A 11 -14.21 26.13 -4.91
CA SER A 11 -12.98 26.92 -4.92
C SER A 11 -12.30 26.95 -3.55
N ILE A 12 -13.06 27.00 -2.45
CA ILE A 12 -12.51 26.90 -1.09
C ILE A 12 -11.86 25.53 -0.89
N LEU A 13 -12.53 24.45 -1.28
CA LEU A 13 -12.00 23.09 -1.17
C LEU A 13 -10.74 22.88 -2.02
N GLU A 14 -10.68 23.44 -3.23
CA GLU A 14 -9.46 23.42 -4.06
C GLU A 14 -8.29 24.12 -3.36
N ARG A 15 -8.54 25.26 -2.70
CA ARG A 15 -7.52 25.99 -1.93
C ARG A 15 -7.06 25.24 -0.67
N CYS A 16 -7.80 24.26 -0.18
CA CYS A 16 -7.33 23.37 0.89
C CYS A 16 -6.14 22.50 0.45
N LEU A 17 -5.91 22.30 -0.85
CA LEU A 17 -4.80 21.49 -1.38
C LEU A 17 -3.78 22.34 -2.16
N ASP A 18 -3.73 23.64 -1.85
CA ASP A 18 -2.81 24.59 -2.47
C ASP A 18 -1.34 24.30 -2.12
N ILE A 19 -0.43 24.74 -2.99
CA ILE A 19 1.01 24.60 -2.79
C ILE A 19 1.46 25.41 -1.57
N ASN A 20 0.81 26.55 -1.30
CA ASN A 20 1.14 27.42 -0.20
C ASN A 20 0.49 26.96 1.12
N ASP A 21 1.30 26.67 2.13
CA ASP A 21 0.86 26.18 3.45
C ASP A 21 -0.11 27.13 4.17
N GLN A 22 0.07 28.45 4.04
CA GLN A 22 -0.80 29.46 4.67
C GLN A 22 -2.16 29.54 3.99
N VAL A 23 -2.20 29.34 2.66
CA VAL A 23 -3.44 29.26 1.89
C VAL A 23 -4.23 28.03 2.32
N ARG A 24 -3.58 26.85 2.39
CA ARG A 24 -4.21 25.62 2.89
C ARG A 24 -4.78 25.80 4.30
N GLN A 25 -3.98 26.36 5.21
CA GLN A 25 -4.39 26.58 6.60
C GLN A 25 -5.62 27.49 6.69
N THR A 26 -5.65 28.59 5.94
CA THR A 26 -6.76 29.54 5.96
C THR A 26 -8.02 28.92 5.36
N ALA A 27 -7.90 28.24 4.22
CA ALA A 27 -9.00 27.53 3.58
C ALA A 27 -9.59 26.45 4.50
N LEU A 28 -8.76 25.68 5.19
CA LEU A 28 -9.21 24.63 6.12
C LEU A 28 -9.95 25.21 7.34
N LYS A 29 -9.52 26.36 7.87
CA LYS A 29 -10.27 27.07 8.94
C LYS A 29 -11.64 27.54 8.45
N ILE A 30 -11.75 27.98 7.20
CA ILE A 30 -13.05 28.32 6.60
C ILE A 30 -13.93 27.07 6.53
N VAL A 31 -13.37 25.93 6.07
CA VAL A 31 -14.07 24.64 6.03
C VAL A 31 -14.60 24.24 7.41
N GLU A 32 -13.79 24.35 8.48
CA GLU A 32 -14.22 24.09 9.85
C GLU A 32 -15.45 24.92 10.25
N ILE A 33 -15.42 26.23 10.01
CA ILE A 33 -16.52 27.15 10.35
C ILE A 33 -17.78 26.79 9.55
N VAL A 34 -17.63 26.52 8.25
CA VAL A 34 -18.72 26.16 7.34
C VAL A 34 -19.40 24.87 7.76
N LEU A 35 -18.62 23.85 8.16
CA LEU A 35 -19.13 22.58 8.65
C LEU A 35 -19.83 22.73 10.01
N ARG A 36 -19.24 23.50 10.92
CA ARG A 36 -19.82 23.77 12.25
C ARG A 36 -21.16 24.48 12.16
N GLN A 37 -21.34 25.37 11.19
CA GLN A 37 -22.58 26.10 10.95
C GLN A 37 -23.58 25.33 10.07
N GLY A 38 -23.21 24.17 9.53
CA GLY A 38 -24.11 23.36 8.68
C GLY A 38 -24.48 24.03 7.36
N LEU A 39 -23.63 24.91 6.81
CA LEU A 39 -23.95 25.67 5.60
C LEU A 39 -23.88 24.84 4.30
N VAL A 40 -23.20 23.69 4.36
CA VAL A 40 -23.00 22.76 3.24
C VAL A 40 -23.13 21.33 3.72
N HIS A 41 -23.42 20.41 2.80
CA HIS A 41 -23.46 18.99 3.13
C HIS A 41 -22.04 18.45 3.39
N PRO A 42 -21.75 17.86 4.57
CA PRO A 42 -20.38 17.50 4.95
C PRO A 42 -19.69 16.48 4.05
N ILE A 43 -20.45 15.60 3.40
CA ILE A 43 -19.90 14.59 2.46
C ILE A 43 -19.01 15.17 1.36
N THR A 44 -19.23 16.44 0.99
CA THR A 44 -18.52 17.12 -0.10
C THR A 44 -17.06 17.43 0.22
N CYS A 45 -16.71 17.63 1.49
CA CYS A 45 -15.34 17.92 1.91
C CYS A 45 -14.53 16.68 2.30
N VAL A 46 -15.16 15.51 2.52
CA VAL A 46 -14.49 14.31 3.03
C VAL A 46 -13.24 13.94 2.22
N PRO A 47 -13.25 13.92 0.87
CA PRO A 47 -12.03 13.63 0.11
C PRO A 47 -10.88 14.61 0.36
N HIS A 48 -11.17 15.90 0.51
CA HIS A 48 -10.18 16.95 0.75
C HIS A 48 -9.59 16.83 2.16
N LEU A 49 -10.44 16.53 3.14
CA LEU A 49 -9.99 16.28 4.51
C LEU A 49 -9.13 15.01 4.60
N ILE A 50 -9.45 13.95 3.84
CA ILE A 50 -8.62 12.74 3.75
C ILE A 50 -7.24 13.05 3.15
N ALA A 51 -7.17 13.88 2.12
CA ALA A 51 -5.89 14.32 1.57
C ALA A 51 -5.09 15.16 2.58
N LEU A 52 -5.75 16.03 3.34
CA LEU A 52 -5.11 16.85 4.39
C LEU A 52 -4.61 16.06 5.61
N GLU A 53 -5.03 14.82 5.81
CA GLU A 53 -4.41 13.93 6.81
C GLU A 53 -2.91 13.71 6.55
N THR A 54 -2.45 13.96 5.33
CA THR A 54 -1.06 13.82 4.89
C THR A 54 -0.37 15.18 4.68
N ASP A 55 -0.97 16.28 5.15
CA ASP A 55 -0.37 17.62 5.08
C ASP A 55 0.95 17.67 5.90
N PRO A 56 2.04 18.23 5.32
CA PRO A 56 3.30 18.43 6.04
C PRO A 56 3.15 19.29 7.31
N LEU A 57 2.21 20.25 7.33
CA LEU A 57 1.95 21.08 8.48
C LEU A 57 1.06 20.33 9.48
N GLU A 58 1.64 19.96 10.63
CA GLU A 58 0.96 19.14 11.63
C GLU A 58 -0.37 19.74 12.10
N GLY A 59 -0.44 21.07 12.24
CA GLY A 59 -1.66 21.78 12.62
C GLY A 59 -2.82 21.57 11.65
N ASN A 60 -2.57 21.59 10.34
CA ASN A 60 -3.58 21.32 9.31
C ASN A 60 -4.04 19.87 9.40
N SER A 61 -3.10 18.94 9.48
CA SER A 61 -3.42 17.51 9.52
C SER A 61 -4.20 17.13 10.79
N LYS A 62 -3.94 17.77 11.95
CA LYS A 62 -4.69 17.58 13.19
C LYS A 62 -6.12 18.11 13.09
N LEU A 63 -6.30 19.29 12.51
CA LEU A 63 -7.63 19.86 12.29
C LEU A 63 -8.44 19.02 11.31
N ALA A 64 -7.85 18.61 10.19
CA ALA A 64 -8.50 17.71 9.23
C ALA A 64 -8.94 16.40 9.90
N HIS A 65 -8.08 15.82 10.74
CA HIS A 65 -8.41 14.62 11.50
C HIS A 65 -9.58 14.81 12.46
N HIS A 66 -9.60 15.91 13.21
CA HIS A 66 -10.71 16.22 14.10
C HIS A 66 -12.03 16.34 13.34
N LEU A 67 -12.02 17.01 12.18
CA LEU A 67 -13.19 17.12 11.32
C LEU A 67 -13.64 15.76 10.78
N LEU A 68 -12.72 14.91 10.32
CA LEU A 68 -13.05 13.56 9.85
C LEU A 68 -13.60 12.67 10.96
N MET A 69 -13.05 12.76 12.17
CA MET A 69 -13.55 12.02 13.33
C MET A 69 -15.01 12.39 13.60
N ASN A 70 -15.33 13.68 13.62
CA ASN A 70 -16.71 14.17 13.80
C ASN A 70 -17.64 13.68 12.67
N MET A 71 -17.15 13.58 11.43
CA MET A 71 -17.95 13.07 10.31
C MET A 71 -18.18 11.57 10.39
N ASN A 72 -17.17 10.79 10.75
CA ASN A 72 -17.29 9.35 10.91
C ASN A 72 -18.22 8.99 12.07
N GLU A 73 -18.19 9.76 13.16
CA GLU A 73 -19.08 9.56 14.31
C GLU A 73 -20.55 9.85 13.96
N LYS A 74 -20.82 10.97 13.27
CA LYS A 74 -22.19 11.37 12.92
C LYS A 74 -22.76 10.64 11.71
N TYR A 75 -21.92 10.32 10.74
CA TYR A 75 -22.32 9.88 9.39
C TYR A 75 -21.39 8.78 8.83
N PRO A 76 -21.22 7.64 9.52
CA PRO A 76 -20.20 6.63 9.18
C PRO A 76 -20.35 6.10 7.74
N SER A 77 -21.55 5.74 7.31
CA SER A 77 -21.80 5.23 5.95
C SER A 77 -21.47 6.25 4.85
N PHE A 78 -21.70 7.55 5.11
CA PHE A 78 -21.37 8.62 4.16
C PHE A 78 -19.87 8.93 4.16
N PHE A 79 -19.20 8.83 5.30
CA PHE A 79 -17.75 8.92 5.37
C PHE A 79 -17.09 7.77 4.58
N GLU A 80 -17.54 6.53 4.84
CA GLU A 80 -17.03 5.31 4.19
C GLU A 80 -17.17 5.36 2.65
N SER A 81 -18.29 5.87 2.14
CA SER A 81 -18.53 5.96 0.69
C SER A 81 -17.58 6.91 -0.05
N ARG A 82 -16.85 7.78 0.68
CA ARG A 82 -15.91 8.76 0.12
C ARG A 82 -14.45 8.36 0.30
N LEU A 83 -14.14 7.24 0.95
CA LEU A 83 -12.75 6.80 1.19
C LEU A 83 -11.96 6.59 -0.10
N GLY A 84 -12.59 6.03 -1.14
CA GLY A 84 -11.95 5.82 -2.45
C GLY A 84 -11.57 7.13 -3.14
N ASP A 85 -12.46 8.13 -3.10
CA ASP A 85 -12.20 9.45 -3.66
C ASP A 85 -11.12 10.19 -2.86
N GLY A 86 -11.16 10.06 -1.53
CA GLY A 86 -10.12 10.59 -0.65
C GLY A 86 -8.75 9.97 -0.91
N LEU A 87 -8.68 8.66 -1.17
CA LEU A 87 -7.43 8.00 -1.56
C LEU A 87 -6.85 8.60 -2.84
N GLN A 88 -7.68 8.77 -3.88
CA GLN A 88 -7.25 9.39 -5.14
C GLN A 88 -6.78 10.83 -4.95
N MET A 89 -7.50 11.60 -4.12
CA MET A 89 -7.16 12.99 -3.82
C MET A 89 -5.87 13.10 -3.00
N SER A 90 -5.66 12.21 -2.03
CA SER A 90 -4.43 12.13 -1.24
C SER A 90 -3.21 11.85 -2.12
N PHE A 91 -3.35 11.01 -3.15
CA PHE A 91 -2.28 10.75 -4.11
C PHE A 91 -1.94 12.01 -4.93
N ARG A 92 -2.93 12.72 -5.45
CA ARG A 92 -2.70 13.96 -6.21
C ARG A 92 -2.00 15.03 -5.35
N PHE A 93 -2.43 15.15 -4.10
CA PHE A 93 -1.82 16.07 -3.14
C PHE A 93 -0.40 15.65 -2.76
N PHE A 94 -0.15 14.34 -2.63
CA PHE A 94 1.18 13.78 -2.43
C PHE A 94 2.12 14.10 -3.60
N GLU A 95 1.68 13.90 -4.85
CA GLU A 95 2.46 14.23 -6.05
C GLU A 95 2.78 15.73 -6.12
N SER A 96 1.80 16.61 -5.86
CA SER A 96 2.04 18.06 -5.88
C SER A 96 3.00 18.48 -4.77
N THR A 97 2.87 17.93 -3.57
CA THR A 97 3.74 18.27 -2.44
C THR A 97 5.19 17.83 -2.70
N ILE A 98 5.40 16.65 -3.30
CA ILE A 98 6.74 16.17 -3.68
C ILE A 98 7.35 17.03 -4.79
N SER A 99 6.57 17.40 -5.79
CA SER A 99 7.05 18.20 -6.92
C SER A 99 7.48 19.62 -6.53
N ASN A 100 6.89 20.19 -5.48
CA ASN A 100 7.14 21.57 -5.04
C ASN A 100 8.29 21.70 -4.02
N HIS A 101 8.55 20.66 -3.23
CA HIS A 101 9.69 20.64 -2.33
C HIS A 101 10.92 20.11 -3.06
N ASP A 102 11.74 21.01 -3.60
CA ASP A 102 13.13 20.70 -3.94
C ASP A 102 13.79 20.15 -2.67
N MET A 103 14.04 18.83 -2.63
CA MET A 103 14.30 18.04 -1.41
C MET A 103 15.70 18.32 -0.80
N VAL A 104 16.03 19.56 -0.50
CA VAL A 104 17.37 19.97 -0.03
C VAL A 104 17.47 20.03 1.51
N ALA A 105 16.35 20.06 2.23
CA ALA A 105 16.37 20.11 3.69
C ALA A 105 15.66 18.89 4.29
N THR A 106 16.39 18.12 5.10
CA THR A 106 15.97 16.94 5.88
C THR A 106 15.99 15.60 5.15
N ASN A 107 16.17 14.51 5.91
CA ASN A 107 16.32 13.10 5.49
C ASN A 107 15.14 12.52 4.66
N MET A 108 14.32 13.35 4.02
CA MET A 108 13.18 12.98 3.19
C MET A 108 13.56 12.24 1.89
N LYS A 109 14.83 12.34 1.43
CA LYS A 109 15.28 11.75 0.15
C LYS A 109 15.10 10.23 0.05
N SER A 110 15.08 9.48 1.15
CA SER A 110 15.08 8.01 1.07
C SER A 110 13.70 7.36 1.05
N ASN A 111 12.64 8.05 1.49
CA ASN A 111 11.29 7.48 1.50
C ASN A 111 10.19 8.56 1.58
N PRO A 112 9.77 9.14 0.44
CA PRO A 112 8.69 10.12 0.39
C PRO A 112 7.38 9.62 1.01
N ILE A 113 7.09 8.33 0.98
CA ILE A 113 5.86 7.80 1.58
C ILE A 113 5.86 7.88 3.12
N ALA A 114 7.03 8.00 3.77
CA ALA A 114 7.12 8.01 5.23
C ALA A 114 6.28 9.12 5.89
N PHE A 115 6.14 10.29 5.27
CA PHE A 115 5.34 11.40 5.82
C PHE A 115 3.82 11.17 5.67
N VAL A 116 3.40 10.31 4.74
CA VAL A 116 1.99 9.99 4.47
C VAL A 116 1.46 8.97 5.48
N LYS A 117 2.34 8.09 6.00
CA LYS A 117 1.97 6.97 6.89
C LYS A 117 1.16 7.37 8.14
N PRO A 118 1.48 8.47 8.86
CA PRO A 118 0.68 8.91 10.01
C PRO A 118 -0.77 9.23 9.65
N GLY A 119 -1.01 9.92 8.52
CA GLY A 119 -2.34 10.24 8.02
C GLY A 119 -3.14 9.00 7.64
N ILE A 120 -2.54 8.11 6.86
CA ILE A 120 -3.12 6.81 6.49
C ILE A 120 -3.51 6.00 7.75
N SER A 121 -2.61 5.97 8.74
CA SER A 121 -2.84 5.26 10.00
C SER A 121 -4.03 5.84 10.77
N ARG A 122 -4.18 7.16 10.79
CA ARG A 122 -5.30 7.85 11.43
C ARG A 122 -6.64 7.51 10.76
N ILE A 123 -6.70 7.58 9.43
CA ILE A 123 -7.90 7.21 8.66
C ILE A 123 -8.29 5.75 8.91
N TYR A 124 -7.33 4.83 8.86
CA TYR A 124 -7.60 3.41 9.08
C TYR A 124 -8.18 3.15 10.48
N ARG A 125 -7.67 3.82 11.52
CA ARG A 125 -8.17 3.67 12.89
C ARG A 125 -9.64 4.08 13.03
N LEU A 126 -10.12 5.05 12.25
CA LEU A 126 -11.53 5.48 12.29
C LEU A 126 -12.50 4.36 11.86
N ILE A 127 -12.08 3.49 10.95
CA ILE A 127 -12.93 2.43 10.38
C ILE A 127 -12.59 1.02 10.90
N ARG A 128 -11.41 0.83 11.48
CA ARG A 128 -10.87 -0.50 11.83
C ARG A 128 -11.76 -1.29 12.78
N ALA A 129 -12.45 -0.61 13.71
CA ALA A 129 -13.31 -1.25 14.71
C ALA A 129 -14.46 -2.04 14.07
N ASN A 130 -14.95 -1.61 12.90
CA ASN A 130 -15.97 -2.33 12.16
C ASN A 130 -15.30 -3.24 11.10
N ARG A 131 -15.36 -4.56 11.33
CA ARG A 131 -14.77 -5.57 10.43
C ARG A 131 -15.23 -5.40 8.98
N ASN A 132 -16.52 -5.09 8.76
CA ASN A 132 -17.08 -4.94 7.42
C ASN A 132 -16.58 -3.66 6.74
N SER A 133 -16.59 -2.53 7.44
CA SER A 133 -16.10 -1.24 6.93
C SER A 133 -14.60 -1.30 6.61
N ARG A 134 -13.81 -1.86 7.53
CA ARG A 134 -12.38 -2.12 7.38
C ARG A 134 -12.10 -2.99 6.15
N ASN A 135 -12.82 -4.11 6.00
CA ASN A 135 -12.63 -5.03 4.88
C ASN A 135 -13.06 -4.40 3.55
N LYS A 136 -14.18 -3.66 3.52
CA LYS A 136 -14.62 -2.91 2.33
C LYS A 136 -13.58 -1.87 1.90
N PHE A 137 -12.99 -1.14 2.83
CA PHE A 137 -11.92 -0.18 2.53
C PHE A 137 -10.72 -0.89 1.90
N VAL A 138 -10.19 -1.93 2.56
CA VAL A 138 -9.06 -2.70 2.03
C VAL A 138 -9.36 -3.26 0.63
N HIS A 139 -10.53 -3.88 0.46
CA HIS A 139 -10.98 -4.42 -0.82
C HIS A 139 -11.09 -3.34 -1.91
N SER A 140 -11.60 -2.16 -1.56
CA SER A 140 -11.72 -1.05 -2.51
C SER A 140 -10.38 -0.58 -3.07
N ILE A 141 -9.29 -0.76 -2.32
CA ILE A 141 -7.92 -0.46 -2.76
C ILE A 141 -7.37 -1.61 -3.60
N VAL A 142 -7.52 -2.86 -3.15
CA VAL A 142 -7.07 -4.06 -3.89
C VAL A 142 -7.73 -4.12 -5.28
N ARG A 143 -9.00 -3.77 -5.38
CA ARG A 143 -9.75 -3.67 -6.65
C ARG A 143 -9.15 -2.71 -7.67
N LYS A 144 -8.34 -1.72 -7.25
CA LYS A 144 -7.66 -0.79 -8.18
C LYS A 144 -6.63 -1.51 -9.06
N PHE A 145 -6.11 -2.66 -8.62
CA PHE A 145 -5.13 -3.46 -9.34
C PHE A 145 -5.76 -4.46 -10.32
N GLU A 146 -7.09 -4.68 -10.25
CA GLU A 146 -7.78 -5.48 -11.25
C GLU A 146 -7.83 -4.72 -12.59
N GLY A 147 -8.02 -3.39 -12.58
CA GLY A 147 -8.19 -2.63 -13.81
C GLY A 147 -9.55 -2.89 -14.44
N ASP A 148 -10.29 -1.80 -14.67
CA ASP A 148 -11.59 -1.85 -15.34
C ASP A 148 -11.38 -1.48 -16.82
N ASN A 149 -12.11 -2.13 -17.74
CA ASN A 149 -12.03 -1.91 -19.19
C ASN A 149 -12.24 -0.44 -19.67
N ARG A 150 -12.55 0.50 -18.76
CA ARG A 150 -12.86 1.89 -19.08
C ARG A 150 -11.74 2.88 -18.75
N SER A 151 -10.87 2.58 -17.78
CA SER A 151 -9.73 3.43 -17.43
C SER A 151 -8.82 2.72 -16.44
N TYR A 152 -7.54 2.60 -16.79
CA TYR A 152 -6.52 2.00 -15.92
C TYR A 152 -5.91 3.08 -15.02
N PRO A 153 -5.79 2.84 -13.70
CA PRO A 153 -5.07 3.76 -12.83
C PRO A 153 -3.59 3.82 -13.21
N THR A 154 -2.93 4.95 -13.00
CA THR A 154 -1.48 5.06 -13.30
C THR A 154 -0.67 4.11 -12.44
N ILE A 155 0.48 3.64 -12.94
CA ILE A 155 1.38 2.78 -12.15
C ILE A 155 1.83 3.49 -10.87
N SER A 156 2.10 4.80 -10.93
CA SER A 156 2.44 5.62 -9.75
C SER A 156 1.34 5.58 -8.69
N PHE A 157 0.07 5.65 -9.08
CA PHE A 157 -1.05 5.53 -8.15
C PHE A 157 -1.16 4.12 -7.55
N LEU A 158 -0.91 3.07 -8.34
CA LEU A 158 -0.90 1.69 -7.85
C LEU A 158 0.25 1.45 -6.85
N MET A 159 1.44 2.02 -7.09
CA MET A 159 2.53 2.00 -6.13
C MET A 159 2.14 2.69 -4.82
N TYR A 160 1.51 3.87 -4.90
CA TYR A 160 0.96 4.56 -3.73
C TYR A 160 -0.05 3.70 -2.96
N CYS A 161 -0.97 3.02 -3.67
CA CYS A 161 -1.94 2.11 -3.07
C CYS A 161 -1.28 0.92 -2.36
N ALA A 162 -0.25 0.31 -2.95
CA ALA A 162 0.49 -0.80 -2.33
C ALA A 162 1.18 -0.35 -1.03
N GLU A 163 1.74 0.86 -1.04
CA GLU A 163 2.40 1.47 0.11
C GLU A 163 1.44 1.87 1.23
N VAL A 164 0.25 2.37 0.86
CA VAL A 164 -0.87 2.61 1.79
C VAL A 164 -1.25 1.30 2.49
N LEU A 165 -1.47 0.23 1.74
CA LEU A 165 -1.84 -1.09 2.28
C LEU A 165 -0.75 -1.69 3.17
N ALA A 166 0.53 -1.55 2.81
CA ALA A 166 1.66 -2.00 3.64
C ALA A 166 1.82 -1.18 4.94
N SER A 167 1.36 0.08 4.93
CA SER A 167 1.52 1.00 6.06
C SER A 167 0.39 0.92 7.08
N LEU A 168 -0.67 0.14 6.83
CA LEU A 168 -1.80 0.02 7.73
C LEU A 168 -1.38 -0.52 9.12
N PRO A 169 -1.85 0.10 10.22
CA PRO A 169 -1.51 -0.32 11.58
C PRO A 169 -2.38 -1.48 12.05
N PHE A 170 -2.15 -2.67 11.47
CA PHE A 170 -2.85 -3.89 11.85
C PHE A 170 -2.59 -4.26 13.32
N THR A 171 -3.65 -4.67 14.01
CA THR A 171 -3.62 -5.03 15.43
C THR A 171 -3.98 -6.48 15.71
N SER A 172 -4.73 -7.11 14.80
CA SER A 172 -5.11 -8.52 14.86
C SER A 172 -4.64 -9.24 13.59
N PRO A 173 -4.30 -10.54 13.66
CA PRO A 173 -4.00 -11.37 12.49
C PRO A 173 -5.12 -11.45 11.45
N ASP A 174 -6.39 -11.30 11.85
CA ASP A 174 -7.53 -11.27 10.93
C ASP A 174 -7.37 -10.17 9.85
N GLU A 175 -6.72 -9.05 10.18
CA GLU A 175 -6.57 -7.89 9.29
C GLU A 175 -5.61 -8.16 8.10
N PRO A 176 -4.32 -8.54 8.30
CA PRO A 176 -3.43 -8.86 7.20
C PRO A 176 -3.79 -10.17 6.51
N LEU A 177 -4.40 -11.14 7.21
CA LEU A 177 -4.89 -12.37 6.57
C LEU A 177 -6.01 -12.09 5.57
N TYR A 178 -6.95 -11.20 5.93
CA TYR A 178 -7.98 -10.74 4.99
C TYR A 178 -7.36 -10.08 3.75
N LEU A 179 -6.38 -9.20 3.94
CA LEU A 179 -5.69 -8.55 2.81
C LEU A 179 -4.98 -9.57 1.90
N ILE A 180 -4.26 -10.55 2.47
CA ILE A 180 -3.63 -11.62 1.69
C ILE A 180 -4.68 -12.47 0.95
N TYR A 181 -5.79 -12.81 1.62
CA TYR A 181 -6.91 -13.53 1.01
C TYR A 181 -7.48 -12.77 -0.20
N ASP A 182 -7.68 -11.46 -0.07
CA ASP A 182 -8.24 -10.63 -1.13
C ASP A 182 -7.25 -10.47 -2.31
N ILE A 183 -5.96 -10.29 -2.02
CA ILE A 183 -4.89 -10.32 -3.03
C ILE A 183 -4.91 -11.65 -3.79
N ASN A 184 -4.95 -12.78 -3.08
CA ASN A 184 -4.95 -14.11 -3.70
C ASN A 184 -6.11 -14.28 -4.68
N ARG A 185 -7.29 -13.75 -4.36
CA ARG A 185 -8.45 -13.79 -5.26
C ARG A 185 -8.19 -13.04 -6.56
N VAL A 186 -7.59 -11.85 -6.49
CA VAL A 186 -7.20 -11.08 -7.68
C VAL A 186 -6.19 -11.87 -8.52
N ILE A 187 -5.14 -12.41 -7.88
CA ILE A 187 -4.12 -13.21 -8.57
C ILE A 187 -4.74 -14.43 -9.26
N GLN A 188 -5.57 -15.21 -8.56
CA GLN A 188 -6.23 -16.40 -9.11
C GLN A 188 -7.13 -16.09 -10.31
N LEU A 189 -7.83 -14.95 -10.29
CA LEU A 189 -8.72 -14.56 -11.38
C LEU A 189 -7.98 -14.01 -12.61
N ARG A 190 -6.80 -13.40 -12.43
CA ARG A 190 -6.18 -12.56 -13.47
C ARG A 190 -4.83 -13.04 -13.96
N ALA A 191 -4.00 -13.64 -13.11
CA ALA A 191 -2.61 -13.89 -13.42
C ALA A 191 -2.42 -14.81 -14.63
N GLY A 192 -3.18 -15.90 -14.72
CA GLY A 192 -3.06 -16.86 -15.82
C GLY A 192 -3.40 -16.26 -17.19
N ALA A 193 -4.45 -15.44 -17.27
CA ALA A 193 -4.84 -14.77 -18.51
C ALA A 193 -3.77 -13.75 -18.97
N VAL A 194 -3.29 -12.92 -18.03
CA VAL A 194 -2.24 -11.92 -18.32
C VAL A 194 -0.92 -12.61 -18.72
N GLU A 195 -0.53 -13.70 -18.04
CA GLU A 195 0.67 -14.46 -18.38
C GLU A 195 0.59 -15.06 -19.79
N ALA A 196 -0.55 -15.66 -20.14
CA ALA A 196 -0.79 -16.23 -21.46
C ALA A 196 -0.72 -15.17 -22.57
N ASN A 197 -1.36 -14.01 -22.35
CA ASN A 197 -1.33 -12.90 -23.31
C ASN A 197 0.11 -12.41 -23.54
N LEU A 198 0.87 -12.14 -22.48
CA LEU A 198 2.25 -11.68 -22.59
C LEU A 198 3.18 -12.71 -23.26
N LYS A 199 2.97 -14.00 -22.99
CA LYS A 199 3.69 -15.09 -23.67
C LYS A 199 3.43 -15.05 -25.18
N ASN A 200 2.18 -14.87 -25.59
CA ASN A 200 1.81 -14.80 -27.00
C ASN A 200 2.50 -13.60 -27.68
N TRP A 201 2.45 -12.41 -27.07
CA TRP A 201 3.13 -11.22 -27.58
C TRP A 201 4.64 -11.43 -27.77
N THR A 202 5.29 -12.06 -26.79
CA THR A 202 6.74 -12.36 -26.87
C THR A 202 7.07 -13.35 -28.00
N SER A 203 6.21 -14.34 -28.23
CA SER A 203 6.42 -15.34 -29.29
C SER A 203 6.20 -14.78 -30.71
N MET A 204 5.22 -13.87 -30.87
CA MET A 204 4.97 -13.21 -32.16
C MET A 204 6.17 -12.35 -32.58
N TYR A 205 6.81 -11.67 -31.61
CA TYR A 205 7.99 -10.85 -31.89
C TYR A 205 9.20 -11.68 -32.34
N GLN A 206 9.47 -12.81 -31.68
CA GLN A 206 10.57 -13.71 -32.05
C GLN A 206 10.43 -14.29 -33.47
N GLN A 207 9.19 -14.55 -33.92
CA GLN A 207 8.95 -15.01 -35.29
C GLN A 207 9.20 -13.90 -36.32
N GLN A 208 8.95 -12.63 -35.97
CA GLN A 208 9.11 -11.51 -36.87
C GLN A 208 10.58 -11.12 -37.11
N GLU A 209 11.45 -11.29 -36.10
CA GLU A 209 12.92 -11.12 -36.27
C GLU A 209 13.53 -12.19 -37.19
N MET A 210 13.02 -13.42 -37.21
CA MET A 210 13.56 -14.49 -38.07
C MET A 210 13.20 -14.34 -39.56
N VAL A 211 12.15 -13.59 -39.89
CA VAL A 211 11.73 -13.34 -41.29
C VAL A 211 12.50 -12.16 -41.92
N GLY A 212 13.20 -11.35 -41.11
CA GLY A 212 13.93 -10.16 -41.55
C GLY A 212 15.39 -10.36 -41.99
N MET A 213 15.92 -11.59 -41.96
CA MET A 213 17.29 -11.86 -42.44
C MET A 213 17.29 -12.21 -43.93
N PRO A 214 18.00 -11.46 -44.80
CA PRO A 214 18.17 -11.86 -46.19
C PRO A 214 18.94 -13.18 -46.23
N ARG A 215 18.30 -14.23 -46.76
CA ARG A 215 19.03 -15.42 -47.20
C ARG A 215 19.80 -15.03 -48.44
N ASP A 216 21.07 -14.70 -48.25
CA ASP A 216 22.03 -14.51 -49.33
C ASP A 216 22.13 -15.84 -50.10
N THR A 217 21.42 -15.90 -51.24
CA THR A 217 21.47 -17.05 -52.14
C THR A 217 22.23 -16.56 -53.36
N GLY A 218 23.54 -16.78 -53.33
CA GLY A 218 24.42 -16.54 -54.46
C GLY A 218 24.18 -17.55 -55.59
N ASP A 219 24.48 -17.06 -56.80
CA ASP A 219 24.66 -17.76 -58.08
C ASP A 219 23.44 -18.19 -58.92
N VAL A 220 22.98 -17.22 -59.73
CA VAL A 220 23.21 -17.14 -61.19
C VAL A 220 23.33 -18.46 -61.96
N MET A 221 22.39 -18.71 -62.89
CA MET A 221 22.70 -18.72 -64.33
C MET A 221 21.43 -18.58 -65.19
N HIS A 222 21.57 -17.69 -66.17
CA HIS A 222 20.66 -17.34 -67.26
C HIS A 222 20.61 -18.45 -68.32
N GLU A 223 19.49 -18.61 -69.01
CA GLU A 223 19.47 -18.99 -70.45
C GLU A 223 18.22 -18.37 -71.12
N PRO A 224 18.30 -17.89 -72.39
CA PRO A 224 17.27 -17.08 -73.04
C PRO A 224 16.51 -17.84 -74.14
N GLY A 225 15.23 -17.52 -74.35
CA GLY A 225 14.46 -18.03 -75.50
C GLY A 225 13.05 -17.45 -75.55
N GLY A 226 12.79 -16.59 -76.54
CA GLY A 226 11.53 -15.85 -76.69
C GLY A 226 10.44 -16.54 -77.51
N CYS A 227 9.23 -15.98 -77.46
CA CYS A 227 8.46 -15.49 -78.61
C CYS A 227 7.09 -14.93 -78.16
N SER A 228 6.60 -13.98 -78.95
CA SER A 228 5.35 -13.20 -78.92
C SER A 228 4.09 -14.07 -78.75
N ASP A 229 2.92 -13.56 -78.32
CA ASP A 229 2.14 -12.54 -79.05
C ASP A 229 0.96 -11.98 -78.22
N GLN A 230 0.53 -10.77 -78.57
CA GLN A 230 -0.63 -10.07 -78.03
C GLN A 230 -1.95 -10.82 -78.30
N ASN A 231 -2.90 -10.77 -77.35
CA ASN A 231 -4.30 -10.41 -77.63
C ASN A 231 -5.08 -10.08 -76.35
N LEU A 232 -5.66 -8.88 -76.35
CA LEU A 232 -6.64 -8.34 -75.40
C LEU A 232 -8.03 -8.88 -75.74
N VAL A 233 -8.77 -9.48 -74.80
CA VAL A 233 -10.06 -8.97 -74.26
C VAL A 233 -10.64 -9.89 -73.17
N ASP A 234 -10.82 -9.26 -71.99
CA ASP A 234 -11.93 -9.38 -71.02
C ASP A 234 -12.41 -10.76 -70.52
N VAL A 235 -11.99 -11.16 -69.30
CA VAL A 235 -12.87 -11.81 -68.31
C VAL A 235 -12.39 -11.45 -66.89
N SER A 236 -13.30 -10.86 -66.13
CA SER A 236 -13.20 -10.62 -64.68
C SER A 236 -12.83 -11.89 -63.89
N GLN A 237 -11.67 -11.90 -63.22
CA GLN A 237 -11.45 -12.49 -61.89
C GLN A 237 -9.96 -12.55 -61.54
N MET A 238 -9.67 -12.27 -60.27
CA MET A 238 -8.42 -12.49 -59.55
C MET A 238 -7.31 -11.44 -59.74
N MET A 239 -6.75 -11.04 -58.59
CA MET A 239 -5.47 -10.35 -58.38
C MET A 239 -5.48 -8.81 -58.40
N LEU A 240 -6.06 -8.20 -57.37
CA LEU A 240 -5.49 -7.02 -56.70
C LEU A 240 -6.16 -6.86 -55.33
N GLY A 241 -5.48 -7.33 -54.28
CA GLY A 241 -5.99 -7.21 -52.92
C GLY A 241 -5.45 -8.21 -51.91
N ASN A 242 -4.32 -8.89 -52.17
CA ASN A 242 -3.58 -9.53 -51.09
C ASN A 242 -2.71 -8.46 -50.42
N THR A 243 -3.38 -7.54 -49.72
CA THR A 243 -2.72 -6.81 -48.63
C THR A 243 -2.30 -7.87 -47.63
N CYS A 244 -1.02 -8.25 -47.70
CA CYS A 244 -0.31 -8.85 -46.58
C CYS A 244 -0.35 -7.80 -45.47
N SER A 245 -1.45 -7.77 -44.74
CA SER A 245 -1.58 -7.02 -43.51
C SER A 245 -0.65 -7.71 -42.52
N THR A 246 0.57 -7.18 -42.44
CA THR A 246 1.42 -7.35 -41.26
C THR A 246 0.53 -7.28 -40.02
N PRO A 247 0.62 -8.21 -39.06
CA PRO A 247 -0.11 -8.04 -37.81
C PRO A 247 0.50 -6.82 -37.15
N VAL A 248 -0.14 -5.66 -37.31
CA VAL A 248 0.19 -4.48 -36.53
C VAL A 248 -0.04 -4.92 -35.09
N VAL A 249 1.04 -5.21 -34.38
CA VAL A 249 1.02 -5.48 -32.95
C VAL A 249 0.16 -4.38 -32.35
N ASN A 250 -0.98 -4.75 -31.76
CA ASN A 250 -1.87 -3.76 -31.17
C ASN A 250 -1.16 -3.26 -29.90
N MET A 251 -0.33 -2.22 -30.08
CA MET A 251 0.52 -1.67 -29.03
C MET A 251 -0.30 -1.22 -27.82
N ALA A 252 -1.53 -0.75 -28.04
CA ALA A 252 -2.44 -0.42 -26.94
C ALA A 252 -2.83 -1.66 -26.12
N LYS A 253 -3.12 -2.79 -26.77
CA LYS A 253 -3.43 -4.04 -26.08
C LYS A 253 -2.21 -4.64 -25.37
N LEU A 254 -1.04 -4.57 -26.00
CA LEU A 254 0.22 -4.97 -25.38
C LEU A 254 0.49 -4.16 -24.11
N GLN A 255 0.32 -2.83 -24.19
CA GLN A 255 0.49 -1.94 -23.05
C GLN A 255 -0.53 -2.23 -21.94
N GLU A 256 -1.77 -2.56 -22.28
CA GLU A 256 -2.79 -2.98 -21.31
C GLU A 256 -2.39 -4.26 -20.57
N ASP A 257 -1.95 -5.29 -21.29
CA ASP A 257 -1.51 -6.55 -20.69
C ASP A 257 -0.25 -6.34 -19.82
N CYS A 258 0.68 -5.50 -20.26
CA CYS A 258 1.89 -5.14 -19.49
C CYS A 258 1.53 -4.35 -18.23
N HIS A 259 0.60 -3.40 -18.33
CA HIS A 259 0.08 -2.66 -17.18
C HIS A 259 -0.54 -3.61 -16.16
N GLY A 260 -1.39 -4.54 -16.62
CA GLY A 260 -1.97 -5.58 -15.78
C GLY A 260 -0.90 -6.43 -15.10
N ALA A 261 0.15 -6.84 -15.82
CA ALA A 261 1.24 -7.60 -15.23
C ALA A 261 2.01 -6.81 -14.16
N ILE A 262 2.29 -5.53 -14.39
CA ILE A 262 2.95 -4.66 -13.38
C ILE A 262 2.04 -4.52 -12.15
N ALA A 263 0.74 -4.32 -12.33
CA ALA A 263 -0.22 -4.24 -11.23
C ALA A 263 -0.23 -5.52 -10.37
N LEU A 264 -0.26 -6.70 -11.00
CA LEU A 264 -0.22 -7.97 -10.29
C LEU A 264 1.14 -8.22 -9.59
N GLN A 265 2.26 -7.79 -10.21
CA GLN A 265 3.58 -7.84 -9.56
C GLN A 265 3.62 -7.01 -8.27
N LEU A 266 3.02 -5.82 -8.27
CA LEU A 266 2.92 -4.97 -7.07
C LEU A 266 2.13 -5.67 -5.95
N LEU A 267 1.01 -6.31 -6.29
CA LEU A 267 0.22 -7.08 -5.32
C LEU A 267 0.98 -8.29 -4.75
N LEU A 268 1.70 -9.04 -5.60
CA LEU A 268 2.49 -10.19 -5.16
C LEU A 268 3.64 -9.76 -4.24
N LYS A 269 4.31 -8.64 -4.55
CA LYS A 269 5.33 -8.05 -3.68
C LYS A 269 4.74 -7.59 -2.34
N LEU A 270 3.57 -6.95 -2.36
CA LEU A 270 2.84 -6.59 -1.14
C LEU A 270 2.48 -7.83 -0.31
N LYS A 271 1.92 -8.88 -0.92
CA LYS A 271 1.63 -10.16 -0.26
C LYS A 271 2.88 -10.74 0.41
N ARG A 272 3.99 -10.83 -0.32
CA ARG A 272 5.27 -11.34 0.22
C ARG A 272 5.78 -10.49 1.38
N HIS A 273 5.69 -9.17 1.27
CA HIS A 273 6.05 -8.24 2.32
C HIS A 273 5.20 -8.46 3.58
N LEU A 274 3.87 -8.57 3.45
CA LEU A 274 2.96 -8.82 4.58
C LEU A 274 3.28 -10.14 5.27
N LYS A 275 3.50 -11.22 4.51
CA LYS A 275 3.92 -12.52 5.06
C LYS A 275 5.20 -12.39 5.89
N THR A 276 6.18 -11.65 5.38
CA THR A 276 7.47 -11.44 6.06
C THR A 276 7.34 -10.59 7.32
N VAL A 277 6.69 -9.42 7.20
CA VAL A 277 6.56 -8.44 8.30
C VAL A 277 5.77 -8.99 9.47
N TYR A 278 4.73 -9.78 9.19
CA TYR A 278 3.84 -10.35 10.21
C TYR A 278 4.09 -11.84 10.48
N SER A 279 5.14 -12.42 9.90
CA SER A 279 5.52 -13.83 10.06
C SER A 279 4.38 -14.82 9.77
N LEU A 280 3.62 -14.57 8.69
CA LEU A 280 2.47 -15.38 8.30
C LEU A 280 2.89 -16.53 7.38
N THR A 281 2.65 -17.76 7.82
CA THR A 281 2.91 -18.98 7.05
C THR A 281 1.86 -19.23 5.98
N ASP A 282 2.20 -20.01 4.95
CA ASP A 282 1.25 -20.39 3.89
C ASP A 282 0.04 -21.17 4.42
N ALA A 283 0.27 -22.13 5.32
CA ALA A 283 -0.81 -22.87 5.97
C ALA A 283 -1.80 -21.93 6.69
N ARG A 284 -1.30 -20.89 7.37
CA ARG A 284 -2.15 -19.92 8.07
C ARG A 284 -2.95 -19.05 7.10
N CYS A 285 -2.34 -18.64 5.99
CA CYS A 285 -3.02 -17.89 4.93
C CYS A 285 -4.09 -18.75 4.23
N GLN A 286 -3.80 -20.03 3.98
CA GLN A 286 -4.73 -20.97 3.34
C GLN A 286 -5.91 -21.35 4.26
N ALA A 287 -5.66 -21.45 5.57
CA ALA A 287 -6.70 -21.75 6.56
C ALA A 287 -7.64 -20.57 6.85
N PHE A 288 -7.35 -19.37 6.35
CA PHE A 288 -8.21 -18.20 6.59
C PHE A 288 -9.56 -18.34 5.87
N SER A 289 -10.64 -18.07 6.59
CA SER A 289 -12.02 -18.11 6.10
C SER A 289 -12.77 -16.86 6.53
N LEU A 290 -13.54 -16.26 5.61
CA LEU A 290 -14.40 -15.11 5.91
C LEU A 290 -15.55 -15.45 6.87
N LYS A 291 -15.98 -16.71 6.88
CA LYS A 291 -17.08 -17.19 7.72
C LYS A 291 -16.66 -17.32 9.18
N ASP A 292 -15.37 -17.51 9.42
CA ASP A 292 -14.86 -17.72 10.76
C ASP A 292 -14.82 -16.37 11.50
N PRO A 293 -15.31 -16.34 12.76
CA PRO A 293 -15.18 -15.14 13.57
C PRO A 293 -13.70 -14.88 13.88
N PRO A 294 -13.28 -13.61 14.01
CA PRO A 294 -11.92 -13.28 14.43
C PRO A 294 -11.61 -13.94 15.77
N LYS A 295 -10.47 -14.63 15.85
CA LYS A 295 -9.98 -15.19 17.11
C LYS A 295 -9.67 -14.05 18.08
N SER A 296 -10.41 -14.00 19.19
CA SER A 296 -10.26 -12.94 20.20
C SER A 296 -8.95 -13.12 20.98
N GLY A 297 -8.21 -12.04 21.21
CA GLY A 297 -7.00 -12.04 22.03
C GLY A 297 -5.69 -12.41 21.32
N GLU A 298 -5.73 -12.83 20.05
CA GLU A 298 -4.50 -13.11 19.30
C GLU A 298 -3.83 -11.80 18.85
N THR A 299 -2.70 -11.47 19.47
CA THR A 299 -1.88 -10.32 19.10
C THR A 299 -0.91 -10.67 17.98
N ILE A 300 -0.65 -9.73 17.08
CA ILE A 300 0.30 -9.90 15.98
C ILE A 300 1.60 -9.12 16.22
N SER A 301 2.74 -9.75 15.96
CA SER A 301 4.05 -9.07 15.98
C SER A 301 4.36 -8.51 14.59
N LYS A 302 4.96 -7.31 14.56
CA LYS A 302 5.34 -6.61 13.32
C LYS A 302 6.85 -6.37 13.29
N GLN A 303 7.51 -6.85 12.23
CA GLN A 303 8.91 -6.53 11.95
C GLN A 303 9.01 -5.17 11.24
N ASN A 304 10.02 -4.37 11.56
CA ASN A 304 10.23 -3.06 10.94
C ASN A 304 11.02 -3.17 9.63
N ILE A 305 10.39 -3.80 8.62
CA ILE A 305 10.95 -3.94 7.28
C ILE A 305 10.13 -3.04 6.36
N PRO A 306 10.73 -2.13 5.57
CA PRO A 306 10.00 -1.34 4.59
C PRO A 306 9.59 -2.18 3.38
N LEU A 307 8.50 -1.80 2.71
CA LEU A 307 8.16 -2.37 1.42
C LEU A 307 9.21 -1.94 0.39
N ASN A 308 9.72 -2.88 -0.39
CA ASN A 308 10.69 -2.61 -1.45
C ASN A 308 10.01 -2.80 -2.81
N ILE A 309 9.58 -1.68 -3.40
CA ILE A 309 9.00 -1.65 -4.75
C ILE A 309 10.05 -1.26 -5.81
N SER A 310 11.16 -0.63 -5.41
CA SER A 310 12.16 -0.02 -6.30
C SER A 310 12.78 -0.96 -7.32
N ASN A 311 12.79 -2.28 -7.07
CA ASN A 311 13.34 -3.27 -7.98
C ASN A 311 12.32 -3.77 -9.03
N THR A 312 11.15 -3.16 -9.13
CA THR A 312 10.11 -3.52 -10.11
C THR A 312 10.24 -2.60 -11.32
N ASN A 313 10.34 -3.13 -12.54
CA ASN A 313 10.22 -2.29 -13.74
C ASN A 313 8.79 -1.75 -13.82
N THR A 314 8.62 -0.48 -13.49
CA THR A 314 7.33 0.22 -13.47
C THR A 314 7.09 1.04 -14.72
N SER A 315 8.05 1.09 -15.65
CA SER A 315 7.91 1.74 -16.94
C SER A 315 7.04 0.90 -17.88
N LEU A 316 6.01 1.53 -18.44
CA LEU A 316 5.21 0.90 -19.47
C LEU A 316 6.06 0.73 -20.75
N PRO A 317 6.04 -0.45 -21.40
CA PRO A 317 6.82 -0.70 -22.60
C PRO A 317 6.63 0.36 -23.68
N SER A 318 7.74 0.90 -24.17
CA SER A 318 7.76 1.80 -25.33
C SER A 318 8.08 1.05 -26.62
N CYS A 319 8.69 -0.14 -26.49
CA CYS A 319 8.92 -1.07 -27.59
C CYS A 319 8.59 -2.53 -27.16
N PRO A 320 8.43 -3.47 -28.12
CA PRO A 320 8.14 -4.87 -27.82
C PRO A 320 9.20 -5.57 -26.95
N GLN A 321 10.47 -5.16 -27.03
CA GLN A 321 11.55 -5.72 -26.20
C GLN A 321 11.32 -5.48 -24.70
N ASP A 322 10.78 -4.31 -24.33
CA ASP A 322 10.46 -3.99 -22.93
C ASP A 322 9.35 -4.89 -22.39
N ALA A 323 8.40 -5.30 -23.25
CA ALA A 323 7.32 -6.20 -22.85
C ALA A 323 7.83 -7.60 -22.49
N ALA A 324 8.86 -8.09 -23.19
CA ALA A 324 9.51 -9.36 -22.84
C ALA A 324 10.14 -9.29 -21.43
N ARG A 325 10.71 -8.14 -21.06
CA ARG A 325 11.25 -7.92 -19.70
C ARG A 325 10.16 -7.92 -18.64
N VAL A 326 9.06 -7.20 -18.88
CA VAL A 326 7.88 -7.22 -17.98
C VAL A 326 7.35 -8.64 -17.81
N TYR A 327 7.29 -9.43 -18.89
CA TYR A 327 6.89 -10.83 -18.83
C TYR A 327 7.84 -11.70 -18.00
N GLN A 328 9.16 -11.57 -18.17
CA GLN A 328 10.14 -12.32 -17.38
C GLN A 328 10.09 -11.96 -15.88
N ASP A 329 9.96 -10.67 -15.56
CA ASP A 329 9.82 -10.19 -14.19
C ASP A 329 8.53 -10.75 -13.58
N PHE A 330 7.40 -10.66 -14.29
CA PHE A 330 6.13 -11.21 -13.84
C PHE A 330 6.17 -12.71 -13.60
N LYS A 331 6.72 -13.48 -14.55
CA LYS A 331 6.89 -14.94 -14.42
C LYS A 331 7.79 -15.31 -13.24
N THR A 332 8.80 -14.50 -12.95
CA THR A 332 9.67 -14.71 -11.79
C THR A 332 8.91 -14.52 -10.49
N VAL A 333 8.15 -13.43 -10.36
CA VAL A 333 7.35 -13.16 -9.16
C VAL A 333 6.24 -14.20 -8.97
N LEU A 334 5.61 -14.69 -10.06
CA LEU A 334 4.65 -15.80 -9.98
C LEU A 334 5.28 -17.09 -9.47
N ARG A 335 6.47 -17.45 -9.97
CA ARG A 335 7.21 -18.62 -9.48
C ARG A 335 7.56 -18.47 -8.00
N GLU A 336 8.05 -17.30 -7.59
CA GLU A 336 8.34 -17.02 -6.18
C GLU A 336 7.10 -17.13 -5.27
N ASP A 337 5.91 -16.78 -5.77
CA ASP A 337 4.66 -16.91 -5.00
C ASP A 337 4.26 -18.37 -4.74
N THR A 338 4.70 -19.29 -5.60
CA THR A 338 4.49 -20.73 -5.41
C THR A 338 5.45 -21.36 -4.40
N VAL A 339 6.54 -20.67 -4.02
CA VAL A 339 7.52 -21.18 -3.06
C VAL A 339 7.05 -20.91 -1.63
N ASP A 340 7.05 -21.96 -0.80
CA ASP A 340 6.63 -21.87 0.60
C ASP A 340 7.44 -20.84 1.41
N TYR A 341 6.74 -20.10 2.28
CA TYR A 341 7.27 -19.08 3.21
C TYR A 341 8.50 -19.54 3.99
N GLY A 342 8.52 -20.81 4.39
CA GLY A 342 9.64 -21.41 5.13
C GLY A 342 10.96 -21.43 4.36
N MET A 343 10.92 -21.52 3.02
CA MET A 343 12.15 -21.72 2.23
C MET A 343 13.01 -20.45 2.08
N TYR A 344 12.41 -19.26 1.99
CA TYR A 344 13.17 -18.01 1.82
C TYR A 344 13.41 -17.23 3.12
N THR A 345 12.74 -17.54 4.22
CA THR A 345 13.09 -16.97 5.53
C THR A 345 14.37 -17.58 6.08
N VAL A 346 14.67 -18.84 5.73
CA VAL A 346 15.94 -19.52 6.06
C VAL A 346 17.15 -18.83 5.39
N SER A 347 16.98 -18.25 4.20
CA SER A 347 18.06 -17.49 3.54
C SER A 347 18.23 -16.09 4.12
N ALA A 348 17.16 -15.45 4.60
CA ALA A 348 17.21 -14.13 5.24
C ALA A 348 17.86 -14.16 6.64
N GLN A 349 17.71 -15.25 7.40
CA GLN A 349 18.29 -15.37 8.75
C GLN A 349 19.80 -15.68 8.80
N LYS A 350 20.44 -15.99 7.67
CA LYS A 350 21.89 -16.33 7.62
C LYS A 350 22.86 -15.15 7.81
N LYS A 351 22.39 -13.96 8.22
CA LYS A 351 23.25 -12.77 8.47
C LYS A 351 23.13 -12.20 9.89
N ARG A 352 23.35 -13.02 10.92
CA ARG A 352 23.66 -12.50 12.26
C ARG A 352 24.94 -13.15 12.79
N PRO A 353 26.06 -12.40 12.93
CA PRO A 353 27.19 -12.87 13.72
C PRO A 353 26.77 -12.94 15.18
N THR A 354 27.03 -14.07 15.82
CA THR A 354 26.92 -14.22 17.28
C THR A 354 27.91 -13.28 17.97
N PRO A 355 27.51 -12.49 18.99
CA PRO A 355 28.46 -11.72 19.76
C PRO A 355 29.29 -12.69 20.62
N ARG A 356 30.59 -12.78 20.32
CA ARG A 356 31.56 -13.46 21.18
C ARG A 356 31.65 -12.72 22.52
N SER A 357 31.20 -13.38 23.58
CA SER A 357 31.45 -12.98 24.97
C SER A 357 32.95 -12.93 25.22
N SER A 358 33.47 -11.75 25.60
CA SER A 358 34.83 -11.60 26.11
C SER A 358 34.77 -11.40 27.63
N SER A 359 34.87 -12.51 28.35
CA SER A 359 35.26 -12.50 29.75
C SER A 359 36.75 -12.13 29.83
N ARG A 360 37.06 -10.95 30.37
CA ARG A 360 38.38 -10.65 30.93
C ARG A 360 38.25 -9.95 32.27
N VAL A 361 38.40 -10.79 33.29
CA VAL A 361 38.87 -10.54 34.65
C VAL A 361 39.76 -9.30 34.77
N ARG A 362 39.42 -8.40 35.71
CA ARG A 362 40.36 -7.46 36.32
C ARG A 362 40.26 -7.58 37.84
N ARG A 363 41.30 -8.18 38.43
CA ARG A 363 41.68 -7.96 39.85
C ARG A 363 42.29 -6.57 40.00
N PRO A 364 42.24 -6.00 41.20
CA PRO A 364 43.43 -5.38 41.76
C PRO A 364 43.85 -6.01 43.10
N ALA A 365 45.12 -5.77 43.41
CA ALA A 365 45.94 -6.44 44.39
C ALA A 365 45.75 -5.95 45.84
N ALA A 366 46.27 -6.77 46.74
CA ALA A 366 46.20 -6.70 48.19
C ALA A 366 47.04 -5.57 48.82
N VAL A 367 46.62 -5.13 50.01
CA VAL A 367 47.50 -4.62 51.07
C VAL A 367 47.12 -5.28 52.40
N THR A 368 48.18 -5.52 53.16
CA THR A 368 48.42 -6.41 54.31
C THR A 368 47.90 -5.91 55.67
N ARG A 369 47.64 -6.88 56.59
CA ARG A 369 48.25 -7.11 57.94
C ARG A 369 47.29 -7.25 59.14
N GLY A 370 47.55 -8.30 59.95
CA GLY A 370 47.25 -8.43 61.40
C GLY A 370 46.01 -9.27 61.74
N ARG A 371 46.05 -10.51 62.26
CA ARG A 371 46.59 -11.12 63.52
C ARG A 371 45.52 -11.18 64.65
N GLY A 372 45.22 -12.40 65.12
CA GLY A 372 44.43 -12.74 66.34
C GLY A 372 43.08 -13.41 66.00
N GLY A 373 42.85 -14.69 66.26
CA GLY A 373 42.38 -15.28 67.55
C GLY A 373 40.83 -15.21 67.57
N GLY A 374 40.01 -16.27 67.63
CA GLY A 374 39.98 -17.48 68.45
C GLY A 374 38.52 -17.66 68.91
N GLY A 375 37.97 -18.89 68.93
CA GLY A 375 36.65 -19.29 69.50
C GLY A 375 35.41 -18.79 68.72
N GLY A 376 34.28 -19.50 68.62
CA GLY A 376 33.78 -20.71 69.27
C GLY A 376 32.25 -20.55 69.43
N GLY A 377 31.47 -21.60 69.11
CA GLY A 377 30.03 -21.74 69.39
C GLY A 377 29.11 -20.76 68.64
N GLY A 378 27.87 -21.06 68.28
CA GLY A 378 26.92 -22.12 68.64
C GLY A 378 25.52 -21.53 68.46
N ASP A 379 24.60 -22.37 67.99
CA ASP A 379 23.13 -22.30 68.15
C ASP A 379 22.38 -21.20 67.36
N GLU A 380 21.58 -21.54 66.35
CA GLU A 380 20.27 -22.23 66.35
C GLU A 380 19.09 -21.25 66.47
N ASP A 381 18.03 -21.57 65.72
CA ASP A 381 16.63 -21.21 65.89
C ASP A 381 16.14 -19.83 65.37
N THR A 382 15.40 -19.77 64.26
CA THR A 382 14.03 -20.19 63.86
C THR A 382 13.20 -18.92 63.70
N ASP A 383 12.70 -18.66 62.49
CA ASP A 383 11.26 -18.58 62.21
C ASP A 383 11.04 -18.23 60.73
N ASP A 384 10.47 -19.22 60.04
CA ASP A 384 9.94 -19.18 58.69
C ASP A 384 8.54 -18.52 58.65
N GLU A 385 8.07 -18.31 57.42
CA GLU A 385 6.65 -18.21 56.99
C GLU A 385 5.95 -16.83 57.08
N ASP A 386 5.12 -16.40 56.13
CA ASP A 386 4.85 -16.76 54.74
C ASP A 386 3.89 -15.66 54.22
N TRP A 387 4.17 -15.11 53.04
CA TRP A 387 3.27 -14.89 51.89
C TRP A 387 1.91 -14.16 51.91
N THR A 388 1.66 -13.66 50.68
CA THR A 388 0.41 -13.18 50.04
C THR A 388 0.06 -11.71 50.29
N GLY A 389 -0.40 -10.91 49.32
CA GLY A 389 -0.84 -11.13 47.95
C GLY A 389 -1.42 -9.80 47.44
N GLY A 390 -1.36 -9.57 46.13
CA GLY A 390 -1.67 -8.27 45.51
C GLY A 390 -3.15 -7.85 45.48
N GLY A 391 -3.40 -6.65 44.99
CA GLY A 391 -4.76 -6.18 44.70
C GLY A 391 -4.83 -4.74 44.18
N ALA A 392 -5.32 -4.61 42.95
CA ALA A 392 -5.49 -3.38 42.17
C ALA A 392 -6.48 -2.36 42.80
N ARG A 393 -6.29 -1.06 42.51
CA ARG A 393 -7.27 -0.01 42.81
C ARG A 393 -7.98 0.44 41.53
N VAL A 394 -9.29 0.17 41.49
CA VAL A 394 -10.29 0.78 40.62
C VAL A 394 -10.77 2.07 41.30
N LEU A 395 -10.89 3.17 40.55
CA LEU A 395 -11.52 4.40 41.01
C LEU A 395 -12.92 4.50 40.41
N ASP A 396 -13.91 4.58 41.29
CA ASP A 396 -15.32 4.84 40.98
C ASP A 396 -15.68 6.25 41.48
N PHE A 397 -16.49 6.98 40.69
CA PHE A 397 -16.97 8.32 41.00
C PHE A 397 -18.49 8.26 41.13
N SER A 398 -19.00 8.39 42.36
CA SER A 398 -20.42 8.64 42.63
C SER A 398 -20.60 9.80 43.60
N ALA A 399 -21.69 10.52 43.39
CA ALA A 399 -21.95 11.88 43.80
C ALA A 399 -22.57 12.06 45.20
N GLN A 400 -22.25 13.18 45.84
CA GLN A 400 -23.04 13.94 46.83
C GLN A 400 -22.66 15.42 46.60
N GLY A 401 -23.53 16.42 46.42
CA GLY A 401 -24.89 16.58 46.91
C GLY A 401 -24.94 17.73 47.93
N GLY A 402 -24.75 18.98 47.50
CA GLY A 402 -24.80 20.17 48.38
C GLY A 402 -25.57 21.33 47.74
N ARG A 403 -26.80 21.57 48.21
CA ARG A 403 -27.70 22.68 47.83
C ARG A 403 -27.26 24.00 48.49
N VAL A 404 -27.23 25.08 47.71
CA VAL A 404 -27.32 26.47 48.23
C VAL A 404 -28.42 27.20 47.47
N THR A 405 -29.41 27.67 48.21
CA THR A 405 -30.55 28.48 47.76
C THR A 405 -30.16 29.97 47.75
N ARG A 406 -30.51 30.71 46.69
CA ARG A 406 -30.72 32.15 46.78
C ARG A 406 -31.88 32.61 45.89
N GLN A 407 -32.72 33.40 46.53
CA GLN A 407 -34.04 33.91 46.17
C GLN A 407 -34.00 34.88 44.98
N ARG A 408 -35.08 34.86 44.19
CA ARG A 408 -35.37 35.80 43.10
C ARG A 408 -36.35 36.85 43.63
N VAL A 409 -36.01 38.12 43.49
CA VAL A 409 -36.92 39.26 43.71
C VAL A 409 -37.44 39.71 42.35
N GLN A 410 -38.76 39.80 42.21
CA GLN A 410 -39.45 40.53 41.16
C GLN A 410 -39.62 41.99 41.60
N VAL A 411 -39.31 42.93 40.71
CA VAL A 411 -40.13 44.09 40.36
C VAL A 411 -40.03 44.27 38.86
#